data_AF-A0A6V7IBV0-F1
#
_entry.id   AF-A0A6V7IBV0-F1
#
_cell.length_a   1.000
_cell.length_b   1.000
_cell.length_c   1.000
_cell.angle_alpha   90.00
_cell.angle_beta   90.00
_cell.angle_gamma   90.00
#
_symmetry.space_group_name_H-M   'P 1'
#
loop_
_entity.id
_entity.type
_entity.pdbx_description
1 polymer ?
#
loop_
_entity_poly.entity_id
_entity_poly.type
_entity_poly.pdbx_seq_one_letter_code
_entity_poly.pdbx_strand_id
1 'polypeptide(L)' 'IQFGGHGYSHILTNVLPRMLTRGFTNQDIHCLTTENPKNWLNWKCV' A
#
# COMPACT_ATOMS: atom_id res chain seq x y z
N ILE A 1 14.98 -14.25 -4.67
CA ILE A 1 13.72 -14.59 -5.35
C ILE A 1 14.10 -14.99 -6.77
N GLN A 2 13.87 -16.26 -7.15
CA GLN A 2 14.49 -16.86 -8.35
C GLN A 2 13.66 -16.75 -9.64
N PHE A 3 12.50 -16.07 -9.61
CA PHE A 3 11.55 -16.06 -10.74
C PHE A 3 11.09 -14.66 -11.19
N GLY A 4 11.95 -13.63 -11.06
CA GLY A 4 11.61 -12.26 -11.50
C GLY A 4 10.57 -11.52 -10.65
N GLY A 5 10.02 -12.16 -9.62
CA GLY A 5 9.13 -11.52 -8.65
C GLY A 5 9.89 -10.73 -7.59
N HIS A 6 9.33 -9.60 -7.17
CA HIS A 6 9.87 -8.78 -6.06
C HIS A 6 9.38 -9.23 -4.67
N GLY A 7 8.40 -10.15 -4.61
CA GLY A 7 7.79 -10.63 -3.36
C GLY A 7 6.86 -9.60 -2.71
N TYR A 8 6.25 -9.96 -1.58
CA TYR A 8 5.29 -9.09 -0.87
C TYR A 8 5.89 -7.76 -0.37
N SER A 9 7.21 -7.72 -0.18
CA SER A 9 7.91 -6.51 0.25
C SER A 9 8.00 -5.43 -0.84
N HIS A 10 7.68 -5.75 -2.10
CA HIS A 10 7.84 -4.81 -3.22
C HIS A 10 7.08 -3.50 -3.04
N ILE A 11 5.86 -3.58 -2.51
CA ILE A 11 5.01 -2.40 -2.27
C ILE A 11 5.71 -1.46 -1.30
N LEU A 12 6.19 -1.99 -0.17
CA LEU A 12 6.85 -1.20 0.87
C LEU A 12 8.20 -0.64 0.44
N THR A 13 8.98 -1.43 -0.30
CA THR A 13 10.39 -1.10 -0.61
C THR A 13 10.58 -0.33 -1.90
N ASN A 14 9.64 -0.39 -2.84
CA ASN A 14 9.78 0.25 -4.16
C ASN A 14 8.62 1.20 -4.47
N VAL A 15 7.39 0.79 -4.19
CA VAL A 15 6.19 1.57 -4.56
C VAL A 15 6.01 2.77 -3.62
N LEU A 16 6.05 2.56 -2.30
CA LEU A 16 5.86 3.65 -1.34
C LEU A 16 6.91 4.77 -1.47
N PRO A 17 8.24 4.47 -1.59
CA PRO A 17 9.23 5.51 -1.85
C PRO A 17 8.95 6.28 -3.15
N ARG A 18 8.49 5.59 -4.21
CA ARG A 18 8.13 6.23 -5.48
C ARG A 18 6.87 7.09 -5.39
N MET A 19 5.95 6.79 -4.47
CA MET A 19 4.79 7.63 -4.21
C MET A 19 5.19 8.92 -3.51
N LEU A 20 6.08 8.84 -2.51
CA LEU A 20 6.62 10.02 -1.84
C LEU A 20 7.34 10.95 -2.82
N THR A 21 8.17 10.42 -3.72
CA THR A 21 8.84 11.24 -4.74
C THR A 21 7.89 11.89 -5.75
N ARG A 22 6.66 11.38 -5.86
CA ARG A 22 5.59 11.92 -6.70
C ARG A 22 4.68 12.91 -5.97
N GLY A 23 4.98 13.23 -4.71
CA GLY A 23 4.24 14.23 -3.93
C GLY A 23 3.06 13.68 -3.13
N PHE A 24 2.92 12.35 -3.00
CA PHE A 24 1.97 11.77 -2.05
C PHE A 24 2.43 12.08 -0.63
N THR A 25 1.50 12.47 0.23
CA THR A 25 1.77 12.68 1.65
C THR A 25 1.81 11.34 2.39
N ASN A 26 2.39 11.34 3.60
CA ASN A 26 2.33 10.18 4.48
C ASN A 26 0.88 9.80 4.84
N GLN A 27 -0.02 10.79 4.89
CA GLN A 27 -1.44 10.56 5.14
C GLN A 27 -2.11 9.85 3.95
N ASP A 28 -1.78 10.24 2.72
CA ASP A 28 -2.29 9.57 1.51
C ASP A 28 -1.84 8.10 1.47
N ILE A 29 -0.56 7.86 1.76
CA ILE A 29 0.00 6.51 1.84
C ILE A 29 -0.71 5.69 2.91
N HIS A 30 -0.87 6.24 4.12
CA HIS A 30 -1.56 5.57 5.21
C HIS A 30 -3.02 5.23 4.86
N CYS A 31 -3.72 6.15 4.21
CA CYS A 31 -5.08 5.94 3.73
C CYS A 31 -5.14 4.76 2.74
N LEU A 32 -4.21 4.72 1.77
CA LEU A 32 -4.15 3.67 0.76
C LEU A 32 -3.74 2.30 1.31
N THR A 33 -2.76 2.24 2.22
CA THR A 33 -2.20 0.97 2.71
C THR A 33 -2.91 0.40 3.93
N THR A 34 -3.68 1.23 4.66
CA THR A 34 -4.26 0.82 5.94
C THR A 34 -5.75 1.08 5.98
N GLU A 35 -6.19 2.33 5.85
CA GLU A 35 -7.60 2.67 6.06
C GLU A 35 -8.51 2.10 4.98
N ASN A 36 -8.11 2.19 3.69
CA ASN A 36 -8.90 1.66 2.58
C ASN A 36 -9.05 0.13 2.68
N PRO A 37 -7.98 -0.68 2.83
CA PRO A 37 -8.13 -2.13 3.00
C PRO A 37 -8.91 -2.49 4.26
N LYS A 38 -8.70 -1.78 5.37
CA LYS A 38 -9.44 -2.01 6.61
C LYS A 38 -10.93 -1.80 6.41
N ASN A 39 -11.34 -0.72 5.75
CA ASN A 39 -12.74 -0.45 5.45
C ASN A 39 -13.33 -1.44 4.46
N TRP A 40 -12.57 -1.80 3.42
CA TRP A 40 -12.99 -2.79 2.42
C TRP A 40 -13.23 -4.16 3.04
N LEU A 41 -12.33 -4.62 3.90
CA LEU A 41 -12.37 -5.93 4.52
C LEU A 41 -13.27 -5.98 5.76
N ASN A 42 -13.69 -4.82 6.27
CA ASN A 42 -14.65 -4.75 7.36
C ASN A 42 -16.05 -4.99 6.81
N TRP A 43 -16.51 -6.23 6.86
CA TRP A 43 -17.89 -6.57 6.53
C TRP A 43 -18.84 -5.92 7.54
N LYS A 44 -19.59 -4.91 7.08
CA LYS A 44 -20.72 -4.37 7.84
C LYS A 44 -21.98 -5.05 7.36
N CYS A 45 -22.52 -5.94 8.18
CA CYS A 45 -23.90 -6.39 8.01
C CYS A 45 -24.80 -5.19 8.30
N VAL A 46 -25.40 -4.62 7.26
CA VAL A 46 -26.48 -3.62 7.36
C VAL A 46 -27.79 -4.37 7.26
#